data_AF-A0A7W0FIP9-F1
#
_entry.id   AF-A0A7W0FIP9-F1
#
_cell.length_a   1.000
_cell.length_b   1.000
_cell.length_c   1.000
_cell.angle_alpha   90.00
_cell.angle_beta   90.00
_cell.angle_gamma   90.00
#
_symmetry.space_group_name_H-M   'P 1'
#
loop_
_entity.id
_entity.type
_entity.pdbx_description
1 polymer ?
#
loop_
_entity_poly.entity_id
_entity_poly.type
_entity_poly.pdbx_seq_one_letter_code
_entity_poly.pdbx_strand_id
1 'polypeptide(L)'
;MTNNNDQSSGTKGCGIIAILTIITSIITIAVFGLIDLPQILKVLNISEFNNLMTPVSEITSDDFTAPDTNQLSTTSSLVYVNDYVIPGNTNQGIVISIIKSGNYRLEYKSGAYKTNPVDDNSWLTAIYVFQGTNPAWAGRLLSKADANIFADHGLIGSQSEATSLASGDYTQAYFEEGDFLTLLGADFSDSYSDNVGEVTISLFEVK
;
A
#
# COMPACT_ATOMS: atom_id res chain seq x y z
N MET A 1 -47.02 -30.85 -2.06
CA MET A 1 -46.57 -30.30 -0.77
C MET A 1 -45.52 -29.25 -1.08
N THR A 2 -45.96 -28.00 -1.14
CA THR A 2 -45.18 -26.78 -1.29
C THR A 2 -44.62 -26.37 0.06
N ASN A 3 -43.33 -26.01 0.12
CA ASN A 3 -42.83 -25.10 1.15
C ASN A 3 -41.85 -24.13 0.50
N ASN A 4 -42.31 -22.89 0.39
CA ASN A 4 -41.53 -21.70 0.13
C ASN A 4 -40.74 -21.36 1.40
N ASN A 5 -39.50 -20.90 1.26
CA ASN A 5 -38.88 -20.00 2.23
C ASN A 5 -38.05 -18.99 1.47
N ASP A 6 -38.72 -17.88 1.13
CA ASP A 6 -38.11 -16.56 0.98
C ASP A 6 -37.49 -16.15 2.32
N GLN A 7 -36.21 -15.79 2.34
CA GLN A 7 -35.74 -14.72 3.21
C GLN A 7 -34.71 -13.85 2.49
N SER A 8 -35.24 -12.68 2.12
CA SER A 8 -34.58 -11.46 1.69
C SER A 8 -33.34 -11.10 2.50
N SER A 9 -32.28 -10.76 1.78
CA SER A 9 -31.10 -10.05 2.26
C SER A 9 -31.47 -8.68 2.83
N GLY A 10 -30.82 -8.30 3.92
CA GLY A 10 -30.87 -6.96 4.51
C GLY A 10 -29.45 -6.45 4.74
N THR A 11 -28.82 -5.94 3.68
CA THR A 11 -27.52 -5.25 3.73
C THR A 11 -27.69 -3.85 4.34
N LYS A 12 -27.59 -3.74 5.67
CA LYS A 12 -27.42 -2.45 6.36
C LYS A 12 -25.93 -2.19 6.61
N GLY A 13 -25.21 -1.79 5.56
CA GLY A 13 -23.79 -1.45 5.68
C GLY A 13 -23.20 -0.61 4.54
N CYS A 14 -24.00 -0.23 3.53
CA CYS A 14 -23.48 0.42 2.32
C CYS A 14 -23.54 1.97 2.36
N GLY A 15 -24.24 2.57 3.33
CA GLY A 15 -24.46 4.01 3.37
C GLY A 15 -23.24 4.85 3.79
N ILE A 16 -22.44 4.37 4.74
CA ILE A 16 -21.35 5.18 5.34
C ILE A 16 -20.12 5.19 4.42
N ILE A 17 -19.81 4.07 3.77
CA ILE A 17 -18.64 3.95 2.89
C ILE A 17 -18.84 4.80 1.62
N ALA A 18 -20.05 4.82 1.06
CA ALA A 18 -20.34 5.63 -0.13
C ALA A 18 -20.20 7.14 0.13
N ILE A 19 -20.56 7.62 1.33
CA ILE A 19 -20.46 9.05 1.69
C ILE A 19 -19.00 9.47 1.87
N LEU A 20 -18.17 8.61 2.47
CA LEU A 20 -16.75 8.94 2.70
C LEU A 20 -15.98 9.09 1.38
N THR A 21 -16.25 8.22 0.40
CA THR A 21 -15.62 8.26 -0.94
C THR A 21 -16.01 9.51 -1.75
N ILE A 22 -17.24 10.01 -1.58
CA ILE A 22 -17.71 11.23 -2.23
C ILE A 22 -17.01 12.46 -1.63
N ILE A 23 -16.82 12.49 -0.31
CA ILE A 23 -16.14 13.60 0.38
C ILE A 23 -14.68 13.71 -0.02
N THR A 24 -13.93 12.61 -0.08
CA THR A 24 -12.53 12.63 -0.53
C THR A 24 -12.39 13.07 -1.98
N SER A 25 -13.30 12.65 -2.86
CA SER A 25 -13.29 13.06 -4.28
C SER A 25 -13.54 14.56 -4.46
N ILE A 26 -14.46 15.14 -3.68
CA ILE A 26 -14.76 16.59 -3.72
C ILE A 26 -13.59 17.42 -3.19
N ILE A 27 -12.92 16.96 -2.13
CA ILE A 27 -11.73 17.64 -1.58
C ILE A 27 -10.58 17.63 -2.58
N THR A 28 -10.35 16.50 -3.26
CA THR A 28 -9.29 16.41 -4.28
C THR A 28 -9.54 17.39 -5.44
N ILE A 29 -10.79 17.50 -5.92
CA ILE A 29 -11.14 18.42 -7.02
C ILE A 29 -10.97 19.90 -6.60
N ALA A 30 -11.26 20.22 -5.34
CA ALA A 30 -11.09 21.57 -4.80
C ALA A 30 -9.62 22.01 -4.68
N VAL A 31 -8.71 21.09 -4.36
CA VAL A 31 -7.27 21.37 -4.18
C VAL A 31 -6.59 21.75 -5.51
N PHE A 32 -7.14 21.33 -6.66
CA PHE A 32 -6.62 21.67 -7.99
C PHE A 32 -7.19 22.97 -8.60
N GLY A 33 -7.87 23.81 -7.80
CA GLY A 33 -8.15 25.20 -8.17
C GLY A 33 -9.21 25.40 -9.27
N LEU A 34 -10.02 24.38 -9.59
CA LEU A 34 -11.05 24.47 -10.62
C LEU A 34 -12.44 24.88 -10.09
N ILE A 35 -12.64 24.98 -8.77
CA ILE A 35 -13.95 25.31 -8.18
C ILE A 35 -13.78 26.20 -6.93
N ASP A 36 -14.60 27.25 -6.83
CA ASP A 36 -14.65 28.17 -5.70
C ASP A 36 -15.29 27.50 -4.46
N LEU A 37 -14.47 27.16 -3.46
CA LEU A 37 -14.81 26.44 -2.24
C LEU A 37 -16.06 26.94 -1.47
N PRO A 38 -16.33 28.26 -1.37
CA PRO A 38 -17.48 28.78 -0.63
C PRO A 38 -18.84 28.38 -1.21
N GLN A 39 -18.90 28.08 -2.52
CA GLN A 39 -20.16 27.68 -3.18
C GLN A 39 -20.52 26.22 -2.90
N ILE A 40 -19.52 25.33 -2.72
CA ILE A 40 -19.73 23.91 -2.40
C ILE A 40 -20.32 23.76 -0.98
N LEU A 41 -19.83 24.56 -0.02
CA LEU A 41 -20.36 24.57 1.34
C LEU A 41 -21.82 25.06 1.43
N LYS A 42 -22.31 25.80 0.43
CA LYS A 42 -23.74 26.20 0.36
C LYS A 42 -24.65 25.11 -0.17
N VAL A 43 -24.16 24.22 -1.04
CA VAL A 43 -24.93 23.11 -1.61
C VAL A 43 -25.04 21.95 -0.62
N LEU A 44 -24.01 21.76 0.23
CA LEU A 44 -24.07 20.87 1.39
C LEU A 44 -24.88 21.55 2.50
N ASN A 45 -26.21 21.44 2.43
CA ASN A 45 -27.11 21.94 3.46
C ASN A 45 -26.99 21.08 4.74
N ILE A 46 -25.98 21.37 5.57
CA ILE A 46 -25.61 20.61 6.79
C ILE A 46 -26.71 20.68 7.88
N SER A 47 -27.80 21.42 7.68
CA SER A 47 -28.90 21.52 8.65
C SER A 47 -29.66 20.20 8.90
N GLU A 48 -29.60 19.23 7.99
CA GLU A 48 -30.34 17.96 8.14
C GLU A 48 -29.62 16.92 9.02
N PHE A 49 -28.33 17.09 9.32
CA PHE A 49 -27.59 16.12 10.15
C PHE A 49 -27.89 16.21 11.66
N ASN A 50 -28.46 17.33 12.13
CA ASN A 50 -28.73 17.53 13.56
C ASN A 50 -30.06 16.91 14.05
N ASN A 51 -30.89 16.37 13.15
CA ASN A 51 -32.21 15.82 13.53
C ASN A 51 -32.24 14.29 13.73
N LEU A 52 -31.09 13.62 13.76
CA LEU A 52 -30.99 12.16 13.93
C LEU A 52 -30.44 11.71 15.30
N MET A 53 -30.19 12.63 16.22
CA MET A 53 -29.86 12.26 17.61
C MET A 53 -31.12 12.25 18.47
N THR A 54 -31.79 11.10 18.53
CA THR A 54 -32.66 10.80 19.67
C THR A 54 -31.79 10.61 20.93
N PRO A 55 -32.12 11.23 22.06
CA PRO A 55 -31.42 10.96 23.31
C PRO A 55 -31.62 9.50 23.70
N VAL A 56 -30.52 8.76 23.82
CA VAL A 56 -30.52 7.38 24.34
C VAL A 56 -30.73 7.49 25.85
N SER A 57 -31.86 6.98 26.33
CA SER A 57 -32.13 6.83 27.76
C SER A 57 -31.05 6.01 28.45
N GLU A 58 -30.61 6.46 29.63
CA GLU A 58 -29.74 5.72 30.54
C GLU A 58 -30.29 4.30 30.77
N ILE A 59 -29.57 3.30 30.29
CA ILE A 59 -29.76 1.91 30.68
C ILE A 59 -28.98 1.74 31.99
N THR A 60 -29.72 1.58 33.09
CA THR A 60 -29.18 1.22 34.40
C THR A 60 -28.45 -0.11 34.30
N SER A 61 -27.19 -0.12 34.75
CA SER A 61 -26.37 -1.31 34.86
C SER A 61 -26.96 -2.24 35.92
N ASP A 62 -27.42 -3.42 35.51
CA ASP A 62 -27.31 -4.64 36.30
C ASP A 62 -27.51 -5.82 35.32
N ASP A 63 -26.55 -6.75 35.34
CA ASP A 63 -26.49 -8.01 34.59
C ASP A 63 -26.26 -7.97 33.06
N PHE A 64 -25.15 -7.41 32.62
CA PHE A 64 -24.54 -7.81 31.34
C PHE A 64 -23.29 -8.66 31.59
N THR A 65 -23.46 -9.97 31.68
CA THR A 65 -22.35 -10.91 31.50
C THR A 65 -21.91 -10.81 30.04
N ALA A 66 -20.80 -10.12 29.80
CA ALA A 66 -20.23 -9.99 28.46
C ALA A 66 -20.13 -11.39 27.84
N PRO A 67 -20.67 -11.63 26.62
CA PRO A 67 -20.43 -12.88 25.94
C PRO A 67 -18.92 -13.03 25.80
N ASP A 68 -18.40 -14.16 26.27
CA ASP A 68 -16.99 -14.53 26.15
C ASP A 68 -16.59 -14.42 24.68
N THR A 69 -16.01 -13.28 24.32
CA THR A 69 -15.46 -13.04 23.00
C THR A 69 -14.19 -13.86 22.93
N ASN A 70 -14.36 -15.15 22.65
CA ASN A 70 -13.36 -15.95 21.97
C ASN A 70 -13.09 -15.26 20.63
N GLN A 71 -12.25 -14.22 20.68
CA GLN A 71 -11.65 -13.61 19.51
C GLN A 71 -10.90 -14.73 18.81
N LEU A 72 -11.48 -15.20 17.71
CA LEU A 72 -10.82 -16.05 16.76
C LEU A 72 -9.66 -15.22 16.18
N SER A 73 -8.50 -15.26 16.84
CA SER A 73 -7.27 -14.70 16.32
C SER A 73 -6.90 -15.53 15.11
N THR A 74 -7.36 -15.11 13.93
CA THR A 74 -6.87 -15.64 12.66
C THR A 74 -5.44 -15.15 12.50
N THR A 75 -4.50 -15.86 13.11
CA THR A 75 -3.08 -15.62 12.93
C THR A 75 -2.77 -15.88 11.47
N SER A 76 -2.59 -14.82 10.71
CA SER A 76 -2.15 -14.97 9.33
C SER A 76 -0.75 -15.55 9.32
N SER A 77 -0.53 -16.58 8.49
CA SER A 77 0.77 -17.24 8.39
C SER A 77 1.46 -16.84 7.10
N LEU A 78 2.76 -16.59 7.18
CA LEU A 78 3.60 -16.26 6.02
C LEU A 78 4.26 -17.53 5.50
N VAL A 79 3.98 -17.86 4.23
CA VAL A 79 4.61 -18.96 3.52
C VAL A 79 5.69 -18.38 2.62
N TYR A 80 6.95 -18.70 2.88
CA TYR A 80 8.07 -18.26 2.05
C TYR A 80 7.93 -18.76 0.61
N VAL A 81 8.10 -17.84 -0.35
CA VAL A 81 8.08 -18.14 -1.78
C VAL A 81 9.50 -18.14 -2.32
N ASN A 82 10.19 -17.00 -2.30
CA ASN A 82 11.54 -16.87 -2.81
C ASN A 82 12.22 -15.56 -2.36
N ASP A 83 13.54 -15.50 -2.53
CA ASP A 83 14.34 -14.29 -2.44
C ASP A 83 14.67 -13.76 -3.84
N TYR A 84 14.66 -12.43 -3.97
CA TYR A 84 15.01 -11.72 -5.20
C TYR A 84 16.11 -10.71 -4.91
N VAL A 85 17.23 -10.85 -5.61
CA VAL A 85 18.41 -9.96 -5.50
C VAL A 85 18.33 -8.93 -6.60
N ILE A 86 18.04 -7.68 -6.24
CA ILE A 86 17.81 -6.56 -7.15
C ILE A 86 19.11 -5.77 -7.28
N PRO A 87 19.78 -5.77 -8.44
CA PRO A 87 21.01 -5.01 -8.66
C PRO A 87 20.77 -3.51 -8.68
N GLY A 88 21.74 -2.71 -8.23
CA GLY A 88 21.66 -1.24 -8.28
C GLY A 88 21.86 -0.63 -9.68
N ASN A 89 22.31 -1.45 -10.64
CA ASN A 89 22.74 -1.04 -11.98
C ASN A 89 21.84 -1.58 -13.09
N THR A 90 20.59 -1.95 -12.78
CA THR A 90 19.62 -2.43 -13.78
C THR A 90 18.63 -1.33 -14.17
N ASN A 91 18.30 -1.25 -15.46
CA ASN A 91 17.25 -0.35 -15.98
C ASN A 91 15.91 -1.06 -16.23
N GLN A 92 15.92 -2.40 -16.31
CA GLN A 92 14.73 -3.21 -16.53
C GLN A 92 14.13 -3.72 -15.22
N GLY A 93 14.91 -3.73 -14.15
CA GLY A 93 14.51 -4.35 -12.89
C GLY A 93 14.47 -5.87 -12.99
N ILE A 94 13.82 -6.49 -12.02
CA ILE A 94 13.57 -7.93 -11.94
C ILE A 94 12.07 -8.15 -12.02
N VAL A 95 11.66 -9.00 -12.97
CA VAL A 95 10.27 -9.38 -13.15
C VAL A 95 9.96 -10.65 -12.35
N ILE A 96 8.89 -10.61 -11.58
CA ILE A 96 8.36 -11.70 -10.77
C ILE A 96 6.96 -12.03 -11.27
N SER A 97 6.76 -13.24 -11.78
CA SER A 97 5.43 -13.73 -12.17
C SER A 97 4.69 -14.31 -10.97
N ILE A 98 3.43 -13.91 -10.79
CA ILE A 98 2.53 -14.46 -9.80
C ILE A 98 1.87 -15.72 -10.38
N ILE A 99 2.23 -16.88 -9.83
CA ILE A 99 1.77 -18.18 -10.32
C ILE A 99 0.42 -18.62 -9.74
N LYS A 100 -0.13 -17.87 -8.78
CA LYS A 100 -1.38 -18.19 -8.10
C LYS A 100 -1.98 -16.92 -7.47
N SER A 101 -3.29 -16.74 -7.57
CA SER A 101 -3.95 -15.60 -6.92
C SER A 101 -3.84 -15.68 -5.39
N GLY A 102 -3.57 -14.55 -4.73
CA GLY A 102 -3.41 -14.50 -3.29
C GLY A 102 -2.93 -13.16 -2.77
N ASN A 103 -2.85 -13.04 -1.44
CA ASN A 103 -2.18 -11.93 -0.79
C ASN A 103 -0.69 -12.26 -0.69
N TYR A 104 0.17 -11.35 -1.15
CA TYR A 104 1.61 -11.51 -1.10
C TYR A 104 2.26 -10.35 -0.36
N ARG A 105 3.30 -10.67 0.40
CA ARG A 105 4.13 -9.72 1.14
C ARG A 105 5.52 -9.70 0.55
N LEU A 106 5.97 -8.52 0.15
CA LEU A 106 7.38 -8.22 -0.13
C LEU A 106 7.99 -7.69 1.17
N GLU A 107 9.06 -8.30 1.63
CA GLU A 107 9.76 -7.91 2.87
C GLU A 107 11.23 -7.69 2.57
N TYR A 108 11.76 -6.56 3.03
CA TYR A 108 13.17 -6.23 2.87
C TYR A 108 14.01 -7.18 3.73
N LYS A 109 15.06 -7.76 3.12
CA LYS A 109 15.93 -8.72 3.81
C LYS A 109 17.30 -8.12 4.15
N SER A 110 18.00 -7.58 3.16
CA SER A 110 19.35 -7.05 3.35
C SER A 110 19.89 -6.30 2.13
N GLY A 111 21.00 -5.58 2.28
CA GLY A 111 21.75 -4.98 1.18
C GLY A 111 21.46 -3.51 0.97
N ALA A 112 22.27 -2.83 0.17
CA ALA A 112 22.04 -1.44 -0.20
C ALA A 112 22.81 -1.12 -1.47
N TYR A 113 22.41 -0.03 -2.12
CA TYR A 113 23.10 0.53 -3.28
C TYR A 113 23.93 1.73 -2.86
N LYS A 114 25.11 1.89 -3.46
CA LYS A 114 25.91 3.11 -3.37
C LYS A 114 25.59 4.00 -4.58
N THR A 115 25.12 5.24 -4.34
CA THR A 115 24.83 6.20 -5.41
C THR A 115 26.09 6.60 -6.16
N ASN A 116 25.98 6.79 -7.47
CA ASN A 116 27.06 7.31 -8.32
C ASN A 116 26.54 8.48 -9.17
N PRO A 117 27.17 9.68 -9.22
CA PRO A 117 28.44 10.11 -8.62
C PRO A 117 28.28 11.04 -7.40
N VAL A 118 27.15 10.98 -6.69
CA VAL A 118 26.73 12.01 -5.72
C VAL A 118 27.75 12.19 -4.58
N ASP A 119 28.25 11.10 -4.00
CA ASP A 119 29.47 11.05 -3.17
C ASP A 119 29.92 9.59 -2.94
N ASP A 120 31.12 9.39 -2.39
CA ASP A 120 31.68 8.06 -2.15
C ASP A 120 31.06 7.29 -0.95
N ASN A 121 30.14 7.89 -0.20
CA ASN A 121 29.62 7.36 1.06
C ASN A 121 28.08 7.37 1.17
N SER A 122 27.37 7.66 0.09
CA SER A 122 25.91 7.73 0.07
C SER A 122 25.33 6.40 -0.37
N TRP A 123 24.61 5.77 0.57
CA TRP A 123 23.94 4.49 0.41
C TRP A 123 22.43 4.65 0.50
N LEU A 124 21.68 3.84 -0.24
CA LEU A 124 20.21 3.79 -0.18
C LEU A 124 19.68 2.37 -0.35
N THR A 125 18.42 2.18 -0.03
CA THR A 125 17.68 0.91 -0.15
C THR A 125 16.41 1.05 -0.98
N ALA A 126 16.20 2.20 -1.64
CA ALA A 126 14.99 2.50 -2.40
C ALA A 126 14.76 1.49 -3.55
N ILE A 127 13.59 0.86 -3.51
CA ILE A 127 13.09 -0.05 -4.54
C ILE A 127 11.78 0.48 -5.08
N TYR A 128 11.68 0.60 -6.39
CA TYR A 128 10.45 0.88 -7.07
C TYR A 128 9.76 -0.43 -7.45
N VAL A 129 8.47 -0.52 -7.12
CA VAL A 129 7.61 -1.68 -7.39
C VAL A 129 6.57 -1.28 -8.42
N PHE A 130 6.65 -1.86 -9.61
CA PHE A 130 5.69 -1.69 -10.69
C PHE A 130 4.77 -2.92 -10.74
N GLN A 131 3.46 -2.70 -10.68
CA GLN A 131 2.47 -3.77 -10.74
C GLN A 131 1.87 -3.83 -12.15
N GLY A 132 1.99 -4.98 -12.82
CA GLY A 132 1.44 -5.19 -14.17
C GLY A 132 2.06 -4.33 -15.27
N THR A 133 3.12 -3.57 -14.98
CA THR A 133 3.80 -2.67 -15.90
C THR A 133 5.31 -2.79 -15.76
N ASN A 134 6.04 -2.31 -16.78
CA ASN A 134 7.49 -2.25 -16.75
C ASN A 134 7.96 -0.80 -16.53
N PRO A 135 9.14 -0.60 -15.90
CA PRO A 135 9.76 0.71 -15.79
C PRO A 135 9.87 1.39 -17.16
N ALA A 136 9.34 2.60 -17.27
CA ALA A 136 9.46 3.42 -18.47
C ALA A 136 10.45 4.57 -18.21
N TRP A 137 11.37 4.79 -19.15
CA TRP A 137 12.42 5.81 -19.02
C TRP A 137 12.27 6.88 -20.11
N ALA A 138 12.28 8.14 -19.70
CA ALA A 138 12.40 9.30 -20.59
C ALA A 138 13.85 9.77 -20.59
N GLY A 139 14.68 9.14 -21.43
CA GLY A 139 16.13 9.30 -21.36
C GLY A 139 16.68 8.64 -20.10
N ARG A 140 17.20 9.44 -19.16
CA ARG A 140 17.66 8.93 -17.86
C ARG A 140 16.60 8.96 -16.78
N LEU A 141 15.50 9.68 -16.95
CA LEU A 141 14.50 9.87 -15.90
C LEU A 141 13.48 8.74 -15.88
N LEU A 142 13.24 8.17 -14.70
CA LEU A 142 12.24 7.15 -14.48
C LEU A 142 10.83 7.76 -14.43
N SER A 143 9.90 7.23 -15.23
CA SER A 143 8.48 7.54 -15.08
C SER A 143 7.91 6.81 -13.87
N LYS A 144 7.44 7.57 -12.88
CA LYS A 144 6.91 7.06 -11.61
C LYS A 144 5.38 6.92 -11.55
N ALA A 145 4.68 7.22 -12.64
CA ALA A 145 3.21 7.27 -12.63
C ALA A 145 2.56 5.98 -12.09
N ASP A 146 3.21 4.84 -12.35
CA ASP A 146 2.72 3.50 -11.99
C ASP A 146 3.62 2.81 -10.92
N ALA A 147 4.53 3.55 -10.29
CA ALA A 147 5.52 3.01 -9.37
C ALA A 147 5.13 3.27 -7.91
N ASN A 148 5.16 2.21 -7.08
CA ASN A 148 5.15 2.35 -5.63
C ASN A 148 6.58 2.33 -5.09
N ILE A 149 6.90 3.21 -4.15
CA ILE A 149 8.23 3.25 -3.52
C ILE A 149 8.23 2.32 -2.31
N PHE A 150 9.26 1.47 -2.21
CA PHE A 150 9.47 0.49 -1.15
C PHE A 150 10.87 0.64 -0.55
N ALA A 151 10.97 0.55 0.78
CA ALA A 151 12.23 0.61 1.54
C ALA A 151 13.12 1.84 1.23
N ASP A 152 12.54 2.99 0.92
CA ASP A 152 13.29 4.22 0.67
C ASP A 152 13.44 5.06 1.95
N HIS A 153 14.67 5.09 2.48
CA HIS A 153 15.06 5.87 3.65
C HIS A 153 15.97 7.06 3.30
N GLY A 154 16.06 7.42 2.02
CA GLY A 154 16.96 8.46 1.54
C GLY A 154 18.44 8.05 1.54
N LEU A 155 19.32 9.05 1.48
CA LEU A 155 20.78 8.86 1.46
C LEU A 155 21.34 8.70 2.87
N ILE A 156 22.06 7.60 3.08
CA ILE A 156 22.62 7.18 4.37
C ILE A 156 24.14 7.05 4.26
N GLY A 157 24.87 7.44 5.30
CA GLY A 157 26.34 7.51 5.27
C GLY A 157 27.08 6.16 5.24
N SER A 158 26.38 5.03 5.37
CA SER A 158 26.97 3.70 5.32
C SER A 158 25.99 2.62 4.88
N GLN A 159 26.51 1.57 4.24
CA GLN A 159 25.74 0.40 3.83
C GLN A 159 25.07 -0.29 5.03
N SER A 160 25.79 -0.43 6.15
CA SER A 160 25.29 -1.11 7.35
C SER A 160 24.11 -0.36 7.96
N GLU A 161 24.18 0.97 8.02
CA GLU A 161 23.11 1.80 8.56
C GLU A 161 21.89 1.78 7.63
N ALA A 162 22.10 1.93 6.32
CA ALA A 162 21.03 1.82 5.32
C ALA A 162 20.29 0.48 5.45
N THR A 163 21.06 -0.62 5.58
CA THR A 163 20.50 -1.96 5.77
C THR A 163 19.71 -2.08 7.06
N SER A 164 20.20 -1.49 8.14
CA SER A 164 19.53 -1.54 9.45
C SER A 164 18.23 -0.76 9.46
N LEU A 165 18.15 0.36 8.73
CA LEU A 165 16.95 1.20 8.67
C LEU A 165 15.82 0.55 7.87
N ALA A 166 16.15 -0.10 6.75
CA ALA A 166 15.19 -0.83 5.93
C ALA A 166 14.76 -2.19 6.52
N SER A 167 15.50 -2.69 7.52
CA SER A 167 15.22 -3.99 8.14
C SER A 167 13.82 -4.02 8.77
N GLY A 168 12.99 -4.96 8.32
CA GLY A 168 11.61 -5.11 8.78
C GLY A 168 10.58 -4.33 7.95
N ASP A 169 11.00 -3.54 6.97
CA ASP A 169 10.07 -2.94 6.01
C ASP A 169 9.39 -4.02 5.18
N TYR A 170 8.08 -3.86 5.00
CA TYR A 170 7.30 -4.73 4.14
C TYR A 170 6.16 -3.97 3.47
N THR A 171 5.73 -4.49 2.33
CA THR A 171 4.47 -4.11 1.69
C THR A 171 3.69 -5.37 1.34
N GLN A 172 2.37 -5.27 1.34
CA GLN A 172 1.48 -6.39 1.05
C GLN A 172 0.38 -5.95 0.08
N ALA A 173 0.11 -6.79 -0.92
CA ALA A 173 -0.97 -6.57 -1.87
C ALA A 173 -1.57 -7.90 -2.32
N TYR A 174 -2.80 -7.82 -2.83
CA TYR A 174 -3.44 -8.94 -3.51
C TYR A 174 -3.02 -8.95 -4.99
N PHE A 175 -2.76 -10.15 -5.52
CA PHE A 175 -2.45 -10.36 -6.93
C PHE A 175 -3.31 -11.49 -7.50
N GLU A 176 -3.63 -11.39 -8.78
CA GLU A 176 -4.25 -12.45 -9.56
C GLU A 176 -3.18 -13.37 -10.19
N GLU A 177 -3.55 -14.62 -10.45
CA GLU A 177 -2.72 -15.54 -11.21
C GLU A 177 -2.44 -14.98 -12.60
N GLY A 178 -1.17 -14.93 -12.99
CA GLY A 178 -0.71 -14.34 -14.24
C GLY A 178 -0.28 -12.88 -14.12
N ASP A 179 -0.56 -12.20 -13.00
CA ASP A 179 0.02 -10.89 -12.72
C ASP A 179 1.54 -10.98 -12.64
N PHE A 180 2.20 -9.82 -12.79
CA PHE A 180 3.62 -9.71 -12.55
C PHE A 180 3.98 -8.42 -11.83
N LEU A 181 5.11 -8.47 -11.15
CA LEU A 181 5.75 -7.35 -10.47
C LEU A 181 7.09 -7.10 -11.12
N THR A 182 7.45 -5.83 -11.29
CA THR A 182 8.82 -5.45 -11.64
C THR A 182 9.44 -4.68 -10.48
N LEU A 183 10.51 -5.22 -9.92
CA LEU A 183 11.28 -4.61 -8.83
C LEU A 183 12.52 -3.93 -9.40
N LEU A 184 12.68 -2.64 -9.14
CA LEU A 184 13.77 -1.84 -9.70
C LEU A 184 14.48 -1.06 -8.60
N GLY A 185 15.79 -1.25 -8.46
CA GLY A 185 16.64 -0.31 -7.73
C GLY A 185 16.86 0.93 -8.58
N ALA A 186 16.61 2.12 -8.04
CA ALA A 186 16.92 3.38 -8.72
C ALA A 186 17.47 4.42 -7.73
N ASP A 187 18.19 5.40 -8.27
CA ASP A 187 18.85 6.45 -7.51
C ASP A 187 17.84 7.47 -6.94
N PHE A 188 18.28 8.24 -5.94
CA PHE A 188 17.56 9.39 -5.37
C PHE A 188 17.18 10.45 -6.41
N SER A 189 17.99 10.59 -7.46
CA SER A 189 17.76 11.56 -8.54
C SER A 189 16.74 11.11 -9.59
N ASP A 190 16.10 9.97 -9.39
CA ASP A 190 15.19 9.33 -10.35
C ASP A 190 15.84 9.08 -11.70
N SER A 191 17.17 9.05 -11.70
CA SER A 191 17.98 8.89 -12.88
C SER A 191 18.68 7.56 -12.87
N TYR A 192 18.81 6.94 -14.05
CA TYR A 192 19.62 5.74 -14.18
C TYR A 192 21.09 6.07 -13.88
N SER A 193 21.65 5.33 -12.93
CA SER A 193 23.07 5.33 -12.57
C SER A 193 23.54 3.89 -12.36
N ASP A 194 24.79 3.62 -12.70
CA ASP A 194 25.44 2.32 -12.48
C ASP A 194 25.84 2.19 -11.01
N ASN A 195 24.85 2.12 -10.13
CA ASN A 195 25.08 2.03 -8.69
C ASN A 195 25.69 0.67 -8.34
N VAL A 196 26.68 0.69 -7.45
CA VAL A 196 27.31 -0.52 -6.95
C VAL A 196 26.48 -1.07 -5.80
N GLY A 197 26.31 -2.39 -5.76
CA GLY A 197 25.59 -3.07 -4.69
C GLY A 197 24.25 -3.64 -5.15
N GLU A 198 23.56 -4.23 -4.20
CA GLU A 198 22.32 -4.96 -4.41
C GLU A 198 21.45 -4.94 -3.14
N VAL A 199 20.14 -5.07 -3.31
CA VAL A 199 19.18 -5.27 -2.24
C VAL A 199 18.50 -6.62 -2.45
N THR A 200 18.33 -7.38 -1.38
CA THR A 200 17.57 -8.64 -1.37
C THR A 200 16.21 -8.40 -0.72
N ILE A 201 15.16 -8.83 -1.42
CA ILE A 201 13.78 -8.85 -0.93
C ILE A 201 13.30 -10.30 -0.87
N SER A 202 12.61 -10.65 0.21
CA SER A 202 11.88 -11.92 0.32
C SER A 202 10.42 -11.71 -0.07
N LEU A 203 9.87 -12.64 -0.84
CA LEU A 203 8.45 -12.74 -1.16
C LEU A 203 7.81 -13.85 -0.32
N PHE A 204 6.67 -13.54 0.28
CA PHE A 204 5.84 -14.47 1.05
C PHE A 204 4.41 -14.47 0.52
N GLU A 205 3.76 -15.63 0.53
CA GLU A 205 2.30 -15.74 0.41
C GLU A 205 1.68 -15.64 1.81
N VAL A 206 0.63 -14.84 1.94
CA VAL A 206 -0.07 -14.57 3.19
C VAL A 206 -1.32 -15.44 3.26
N LYS A 207 -1.39 -16.34 4.25
CA LYS A 207 -2.46 -17.33 4.46
C LYS A 207 -3.33 -17.01 5.66
#